data_AF-A0A6B3HP90-F1
#
_entry.id   AF-A0A6B3HP90-F1
#
_cell.length_a   1.000
_cell.length_b   1.000
_cell.length_c   1.000
_cell.angle_alpha   90.00
_cell.angle_beta   90.00
_cell.angle_gamma   90.00
#
_symmetry.space_group_name_H-M   'P 1'
#
loop_
_entity.id
_entity.type
_entity.pdbx_description
1 polymer ?
#
loop_
_entity_poly.entity_id
_entity_poly.type
_entity_poly.pdbx_seq_one_letter_code
_entity_poly.pdbx_strand_id
1 'polypeptide(L)'
;TARMWSACTTGARPAAEALEMVGLTSRTGVRVKQLSGGEKRRLDLALALTSRPEVLFLDEPTTGLDAEGRRDTWDLIRALRDGGTTVLLTTHYLEEA
;
A
#
# COMPACT_ATOMS: atom_id res chain seq x y z
N THR A 1 -8.03 0.32 12.39
CA THR A 1 -6.69 0.81 11.99
C THR A 1 -6.78 1.88 10.93
N ALA A 2 -7.15 1.58 9.68
CA ALA A 2 -7.18 2.59 8.60
C ALA A 2 -7.99 3.86 8.93
N ARG A 3 -9.22 3.73 9.47
CA ARG A 3 -10.02 4.89 9.91
C ARG A 3 -9.33 5.76 10.96
N MET A 4 -8.59 5.15 11.89
CA MET A 4 -7.84 5.89 12.92
C MET A 4 -6.72 6.70 12.26
N TRP A 5 -6.01 6.11 11.30
CA TRP A 5 -4.94 6.79 10.56
C TRP A 5 -5.47 7.96 9.72
N SER A 6 -6.58 7.78 9.01
CA SER A 6 -7.26 8.86 8.28
C SER A 6 -7.67 10.01 9.20
N ALA A 7 -8.15 9.71 10.42
CA ALA A 7 -8.56 10.74 11.38
C ALA A 7 -7.38 11.58 11.92
N CYS A 8 -6.17 11.04 11.91
CA CYS A 8 -4.96 11.73 12.37
C CYS A 8 -4.16 12.40 11.24
N THR A 9 -4.65 12.37 10.00
CA THR A 9 -3.92 12.85 8.82
C THR A 9 -4.69 13.99 8.13
N THR A 10 -4.07 15.16 8.01
CA THR A 10 -4.69 16.31 7.31
C THR A 10 -4.84 15.99 5.82
N GLY A 11 -6.02 16.28 5.26
CA GLY A 11 -6.28 15.98 3.84
C GLY A 11 -6.27 14.50 3.53
N ALA A 12 -6.58 13.64 4.51
CA ALA A 12 -6.57 12.19 4.32
C ALA A 12 -7.50 11.74 3.18
N ARG A 13 -7.05 10.73 2.44
CA ARG A 13 -7.96 9.88 1.66
C ARG A 13 -8.94 9.16 2.60
N PRO A 14 -10.19 8.95 2.19
CA PRO A 14 -11.09 8.03 2.85
C PRO A 14 -10.43 6.67 3.03
N ALA A 15 -10.60 6.06 4.21
CA ALA A 15 -10.03 4.74 4.49
C ALA A 15 -10.48 3.65 3.50
N ALA A 16 -11.69 3.78 2.94
CA ALA A 16 -12.20 2.87 1.92
C ALA A 16 -11.40 2.99 0.61
N GLU A 17 -11.13 4.21 0.14
CA GLU A 17 -10.30 4.48 -1.05
C GLU A 17 -8.89 3.88 -0.87
N ALA A 18 -8.26 4.12 0.29
CA ALA A 18 -6.93 3.59 0.56
C ALA A 18 -6.88 2.06 0.59
N LEU A 19 -7.91 1.39 1.12
CA LEU A 19 -7.99 -0.08 1.14
C LEU A 19 -8.29 -0.65 -0.25
N GLU A 20 -9.06 0.06 -1.07
CA GLU A 20 -9.36 -0.32 -2.44
C GLU A 20 -8.11 -0.30 -3.31
N MET A 21 -7.29 0.75 -3.21
CA MET A 21 -6.04 0.89 -3.95
C MET A 21 -5.08 -0.30 -3.77
N VAL A 22 -5.15 -1.00 -2.63
CA VAL A 22 -4.29 -2.15 -2.31
C VAL A 22 -5.03 -3.49 -2.35
N GLY A 23 -6.26 -3.52 -2.88
CA GLY A 23 -7.04 -4.76 -3.02
C GLY A 23 -7.53 -5.37 -1.70
N LEU A 24 -7.67 -4.57 -0.64
CA LEU A 24 -8.08 -5.05 0.70
C LEU A 24 -9.54 -4.76 1.08
N THR A 25 -10.36 -4.31 0.13
CA THR A 25 -11.78 -3.99 0.38
C THR A 25 -12.53 -5.14 1.05
N SER A 26 -12.33 -6.38 0.59
CA SER A 26 -12.97 -7.60 1.13
C SER A 26 -12.50 -7.99 2.54
N ARG A 27 -11.40 -7.39 3.01
CA ARG A 27 -10.84 -7.60 4.36
C ARG A 27 -11.27 -6.54 5.35
N THR A 28 -12.17 -5.65 4.96
CA THR A 28 -12.76 -4.65 5.87
C THR A 28 -13.44 -5.34 7.05
N GLY A 29 -13.07 -4.95 8.27
CA GLY A 29 -13.61 -5.53 9.51
C GLY A 29 -12.85 -6.76 10.03
N VAL A 30 -11.95 -7.35 9.25
CA VAL A 30 -11.05 -8.40 9.71
C VAL A 30 -10.01 -7.79 10.67
N ARG A 31 -9.74 -8.48 11.80
CA ARG A 31 -8.72 -8.00 12.75
C ARG A 31 -7.34 -8.12 12.10
N VAL A 32 -6.49 -7.11 12.26
CA VAL A 32 -5.13 -7.08 11.68
C VAL A 32 -4.32 -8.35 12.01
N LYS A 33 -4.46 -8.90 13.22
CA LYS A 33 -3.77 -10.15 13.61
C LYS A 33 -4.16 -11.38 12.78
N GLN A 34 -5.31 -11.37 12.12
CA GLN A 34 -5.83 -12.44 11.27
C GLN A 34 -5.46 -12.27 9.80
N LEU A 35 -4.83 -11.15 9.43
CA LEU A 35 -4.32 -10.93 8.08
C LEU A 35 -3.07 -11.78 7.84
N SER A 36 -2.91 -12.27 6.61
CA SER A 36 -1.67 -12.91 6.15
C SER A 36 -0.50 -11.91 6.17
N GLY A 37 0.73 -12.41 6.02
CA GLY A 37 1.91 -11.54 5.92
C GLY A 37 1.79 -10.52 4.79
N GLY A 38 1.38 -10.97 3.60
CA GLY A 38 1.20 -10.10 2.45
C GLY A 38 0.01 -9.13 2.59
N GLU A 39 -1.07 -9.54 3.25
CA GLU A 39 -2.19 -8.63 3.55
C GLU A 39 -1.78 -7.54 4.55
N LYS A 40 -0.92 -7.84 5.52
CA LYS A 40 -0.35 -6.81 6.41
C LYS A 40 0.54 -5.84 5.65
N ARG A 41 1.39 -6.33 4.75
CA ARG A 41 2.25 -5.49 3.91
C ARG A 41 1.42 -4.55 3.02
N ARG A 42 0.34 -5.05 2.42
CA ARG A 42 -0.61 -4.23 1.65
C ARG A 42 -1.36 -3.23 2.54
N LEU A 43 -1.69 -3.60 3.78
CA LEU A 43 -2.29 -2.66 4.74
C LEU A 43 -1.31 -1.54 5.08
N ASP A 44 -0.04 -1.83 5.32
CA ASP A 44 0.98 -0.80 5.58
C ASP A 44 1.07 0.20 4.42
N LEU A 45 1.01 -0.31 3.18
CA LEU A 45 0.96 0.53 1.98
C LEU A 45 -0.29 1.41 1.95
N ALA A 46 -1.49 0.87 2.25
CA ALA A 46 -2.71 1.66 2.34
C ALA A 46 -2.61 2.79 3.39
N LEU A 47 -2.01 2.49 4.54
CA LEU A 47 -1.80 3.49 5.59
C LEU A 47 -0.84 4.59 5.11
N ALA A 48 0.24 4.26 4.40
CA ALA A 48 1.16 5.23 3.82
C ALA A 48 0.48 6.11 2.75
N LEU A 49 -0.41 5.54 1.94
CA LEU A 49 -1.13 6.25 0.89
C LEU A 49 -2.27 7.14 1.40
N THR A 50 -2.65 7.00 2.67
CA THR A 50 -3.73 7.79 3.29
C THR A 50 -3.42 9.29 3.22
N SER A 51 -2.16 9.70 3.30
CA SER A 51 -1.73 11.10 3.32
C SER A 51 -1.62 11.78 1.95
N ARG A 52 -1.90 11.08 0.83
CA ARG A 52 -1.64 11.58 -0.54
C ARG A 52 -0.21 12.09 -0.72
N PRO A 53 0.80 11.24 -0.46
CA PRO A 53 2.19 11.71 -0.43
C PRO A 53 2.66 12.19 -1.81
N GLU A 54 3.38 13.31 -1.82
CA GLU A 54 4.17 13.77 -2.98
C GLU A 54 5.41 12.89 -3.18
N VAL A 55 5.98 12.37 -2.08
CA VAL A 55 7.11 11.44 -2.08
C VAL A 55 6.80 10.23 -1.20
N LEU A 56 6.92 9.03 -1.77
CA LEU A 56 6.66 7.76 -1.10
C LEU A 56 7.95 6.93 -1.00
N PHE A 57 8.31 6.55 0.22
CA PHE A 57 9.45 5.68 0.51
C PHE A 57 8.95 4.26 0.81
N LEU A 58 9.49 3.27 0.10
CA LEU A 58 9.09 1.87 0.23
C LEU A 58 10.31 0.99 0.49
N ASP A 59 10.37 0.38 1.67
CA ASP A 59 11.44 -0.57 2.00
C ASP A 59 11.02 -2.02 1.70
N GLU A 60 11.61 -2.61 0.66
CA GLU A 60 11.34 -3.98 0.20
C GLU A 60 9.83 -4.30 0.02
N PRO A 61 9.07 -3.49 -0.75
CA PRO A 61 7.60 -3.50 -0.73
C PRO A 61 6.96 -4.83 -1.15
N THR A 62 7.69 -5.65 -1.91
CA THR A 62 7.21 -6.91 -2.49
C THR A 62 7.63 -8.16 -1.69
N THR A 63 8.41 -7.99 -0.62
CA THR A 63 8.91 -9.11 0.20
C THR A 63 7.76 -9.84 0.88
N GLY A 64 7.76 -11.18 0.76
CA GLY A 64 6.74 -12.05 1.35
C GLY A 64 5.40 -12.07 0.60
N LEU A 65 5.32 -11.45 -0.58
CA LEU A 65 4.18 -11.57 -1.50
C LEU A 65 4.39 -12.73 -2.48
N ASP A 66 3.28 -13.36 -2.85
CA ASP A 66 3.23 -14.28 -3.98
C ASP A 66 3.36 -13.52 -5.32
N ALA A 67 3.39 -14.25 -6.43
CA ALA A 67 3.59 -13.67 -7.76
C ALA A 67 2.49 -12.68 -8.14
N GLU A 68 1.25 -12.93 -7.74
CA GLU A 68 0.10 -12.06 -8.01
C GLU A 68 0.21 -10.77 -7.18
N GLY A 69 0.36 -10.88 -5.85
CA GLY A 69 0.49 -9.71 -4.98
C GLY A 69 1.69 -8.83 -5.31
N ARG A 70 2.77 -9.41 -5.84
CA ARG A 70 3.92 -8.65 -6.34
C ARG A 70 3.57 -7.81 -7.57
N ARG A 71 2.89 -8.40 -8.56
CA ARG A 71 2.44 -7.69 -9.76
C ARG A 71 1.49 -6.55 -9.40
N ASP A 72 0.51 -6.82 -8.54
CA ASP A 72 -0.45 -5.82 -8.06
C ASP A 72 0.26 -4.64 -7.39
N THR A 73 1.27 -4.93 -6.56
CA THR A 73 2.06 -3.89 -5.86
C THR A 73 2.84 -3.04 -6.85
N TRP A 74 3.45 -3.65 -7.87
CA TRP A 74 4.16 -2.92 -8.92
C TRP A 74 3.22 -2.09 -9.80
N ASP A 75 2.04 -2.59 -10.12
CA ASP A 75 1.03 -1.84 -10.87
C ASP A 75 0.53 -0.63 -10.08
N LEU A 76 0.33 -0.79 -8.76
CA LEU A 76 0.02 0.32 -7.88
C LEU A 76 1.16 1.35 -7.83
N ILE A 77 2.42 0.92 -7.71
CA ILE A 77 3.58 1.82 -7.74
C ILE A 77 3.65 2.59 -9.06
N ARG A 78 3.43 1.92 -10.19
CA ARG A 78 3.33 2.55 -11.52
C ARG A 78 2.24 3.61 -11.54
N ALA A 79 1.02 3.27 -11.11
CA ALA A 79 -0.11 4.18 -11.10
C ALA A 79 0.13 5.40 -10.19
N LEU A 80 0.78 5.23 -9.05
CA LEU A 80 1.14 6.34 -8.14
C LEU A 80 2.15 7.28 -8.79
N ARG A 81 3.18 6.73 -9.43
CA ARG A 81 4.16 7.51 -10.20
C ARG A 81 3.51 8.30 -11.32
N ASP A 82 2.64 7.64 -12.10
CA ASP A 82 1.94 8.27 -13.22
C ASP A 82 0.97 9.36 -12.73
N GLY A 83 0.45 9.21 -11.50
CA GLY A 83 -0.32 10.22 -10.78
C GLY A 83 0.50 11.36 -10.16
N GLY A 84 1.83 11.36 -10.32
CA GLY A 84 2.74 12.43 -9.88
C GLY A 84 3.44 12.19 -8.54
N THR A 85 3.21 11.07 -7.86
CA THR A 85 3.95 10.72 -6.65
C THR A 85 5.37 10.27 -7.01
N THR A 86 6.38 10.91 -6.44
CA THR A 86 7.77 10.43 -6.54
C THR A 86 7.95 9.21 -5.64
N VAL A 87 8.40 8.09 -6.18
CA VAL A 87 8.60 6.85 -5.40
C VAL A 87 10.09 6.54 -5.28
N LEU A 88 10.58 6.40 -4.06
CA LEU A 88 11.88 5.79 -3.77
C LEU A 88 11.63 4.42 -3.14
N LEU A 89 12.20 3.37 -3.72
CA LEU A 89 12.07 2.02 -3.19
C LEU A 89 13.40 1.29 -3.12
N THR A 90 13.53 0.40 -2.14
CA THR A 90 14.58 -0.62 -2.08
C THR A 90 13.97 -1.96 -2.51
N THR A 91 14.72 -2.73 -3.29
CA THR A 91 14.32 -4.09 -3.64
C THR A 91 15.52 -5.01 -3.81
N HIS A 92 15.39 -6.25 -3.33
CA HIS A 92 16.30 -7.33 -3.68
C HIS A 92 16.00 -7.95 -5.06
N TYR A 93 14.88 -7.57 -5.69
CA TYR A 93 14.44 -8.08 -6.99
C TYR A 93 14.71 -7.05 -8.08
N LEU A 94 15.96 -6.98 -8.54
CA LEU A 94 16.38 -6.03 -9.57
C LEU A 94 15.85 -6.36 -10.98
N GLU A 95 15.44 -7.59 -11.24
CA GLU A 95 14.99 -8.04 -12.57
C GLU A 95 13.61 -7.49 -12.99
N GLU A 96 12.85 -6.92 -12.04
CA GLU A 96 11.47 -6.45 -12.26
C GLU A 96 11.35 -4.90 -12.32
N ALA A 97 12.46 -4.17 -12.16
CA ALA A 97 12.53 -2.71 -12.09
C ALA A 97 12.67 -2.03 -13.47
#